data_AF-A0A6A5HKL2-F1
#
_entry.id   AF-A0A6A5HKL2-F1
#
_cell.length_a   1.000
_cell.length_b   1.000
_cell.length_c   1.000
_cell.angle_alpha   90.00
_cell.angle_beta   90.00
_cell.angle_gamma   90.00
#
_symmetry.space_group_name_H-M   'P 1'
#
loop_
_entity.id
_entity.type
_entity.pdbx_description
1 polymer ?
#
loop_
_entity_poly.entity_id
_entity_poly.type
_entity_poly.pdbx_seq_one_letter_code
_entity_poly.pdbx_strand_id
1 'polypeptide(L)'
;MQMVSRPRLLPTVHIASFFSPFLPHSMPPPLSNPPLKLVLEYLDVKKRYHITSRNSALQKIDKTIPFHVKYLRIWNGCVYLEELHELFHEAKEQLVKKYLEGRPNIHVDRAKFLYMKSYEQVPLKLNLIINTLVTMGCSDFRNFLPMIDSRSFPLKKLKLIQEESIDADHPIIHTTEDVVFQFNGENELIKGIEKLQREKLTIQNIGYKNVDAVKIIKDWIKNGRKIGTEYFLCFTFQYWIRWVLIDLEKEFDEFQNDLEGINVQFLAREPRFSIPINPTSKIIIYGTEIQSKDRTVYQLVFKVVSTDE
;
A
#
# COMPACT_ATOMS: atom_id res chain seq x y z
N MET A 1 -70.88 79.94 -20.49
CA MET A 1 -71.17 79.09 -21.67
C MET A 1 -70.20 77.91 -21.61
N GLN A 2 -70.65 76.66 -21.42
CA GLN A 2 -71.48 75.84 -22.34
C GLN A 2 -70.83 75.66 -23.72
N MET A 3 -70.79 74.47 -24.35
CA MET A 3 -71.06 73.09 -23.90
C MET A 3 -70.47 72.11 -24.94
N VAL A 4 -70.09 70.89 -24.51
CA VAL A 4 -70.35 69.55 -25.14
C VAL A 4 -70.20 69.45 -26.69
N SER A 5 -69.35 68.56 -27.23
CA SER A 5 -69.78 67.18 -27.58
C SER A 5 -68.64 66.18 -27.87
N ARG A 6 -68.78 64.97 -27.31
CA ARG A 6 -68.19 63.66 -27.72
C ARG A 6 -69.20 62.93 -28.65
N PRO A 7 -68.91 61.82 -29.40
CA PRO A 7 -68.20 60.58 -28.99
C PRO A 7 -67.27 60.02 -30.13
N ARG A 8 -66.78 58.77 -30.24
CA ARG A 8 -67.07 57.42 -29.66
C ARG A 8 -65.78 56.68 -29.17
N LEU A 9 -65.82 55.35 -29.16
CA LEU A 9 -64.91 54.31 -28.62
C LEU A 9 -64.89 53.15 -29.66
N LEU A 10 -63.99 52.16 -29.76
CA LEU A 10 -62.76 51.65 -29.07
C LEU A 10 -61.98 50.78 -30.15
N PRO A 11 -61.03 49.82 -29.93
CA PRO A 11 -60.57 49.16 -28.69
C PRO A 11 -59.05 49.16 -28.39
N THR A 12 -58.79 49.28 -27.09
CA THR A 12 -57.82 48.59 -26.22
C THR A 12 -56.67 47.75 -26.83
N VAL A 13 -55.43 48.13 -26.51
CA VAL A 13 -54.40 47.21 -25.99
C VAL A 13 -53.59 47.94 -24.90
N HIS A 14 -53.53 47.39 -23.68
CA HIS A 14 -52.56 47.81 -22.67
C HIS A 14 -51.25 47.03 -22.86
N ILE A 15 -50.12 47.73 -23.00
CA ILE A 15 -48.79 47.13 -22.78
C ILE A 15 -48.17 47.85 -21.58
N ALA A 16 -48.27 47.20 -20.42
CA ALA A 16 -47.53 47.56 -19.22
C ALA A 16 -46.31 46.65 -19.06
N SER A 17 -45.35 47.10 -18.25
CA SER A 17 -44.30 46.30 -17.59
C SER A 17 -43.38 45.43 -18.45
N PHE A 18 -42.20 45.96 -18.79
CA PHE A 18 -40.97 45.17 -18.92
C PHE A 18 -39.77 45.89 -18.26
N PHE A 19 -39.86 46.08 -16.94
CA PHE A 19 -38.69 46.23 -16.08
C PHE A 19 -38.86 45.25 -14.92
N SER A 20 -38.32 44.05 -15.09
CA SER A 20 -38.25 43.07 -14.01
C SER A 20 -37.05 43.42 -13.13
N PRO A 21 -37.24 43.69 -11.82
CA PRO A 21 -36.11 43.90 -10.93
C PRO A 21 -35.37 42.58 -10.74
N PHE A 22 -34.06 42.58 -10.96
CA PHE A 22 -33.21 41.44 -10.62
C PHE A 22 -33.34 41.15 -9.12
N LEU A 23 -33.99 40.04 -8.78
CA LEU A 23 -33.96 39.48 -7.44
C LEU A 23 -32.50 39.21 -7.07
N PRO A 24 -32.03 39.59 -5.87
CA PRO A 24 -30.74 39.14 -5.40
C PRO A 24 -30.83 37.63 -5.22
N HIS A 25 -30.13 36.87 -6.06
CA HIS A 25 -29.82 35.48 -5.73
C HIS A 25 -29.09 35.51 -4.40
N SER A 26 -29.72 34.98 -3.36
CA SER A 26 -29.04 34.71 -2.10
C SER A 26 -27.87 33.80 -2.42
N MET A 27 -26.64 34.31 -2.29
CA MET A 27 -25.49 33.43 -2.33
C MET A 27 -25.73 32.36 -1.25
N PRO A 28 -25.65 31.06 -1.58
CA PRO A 28 -25.69 30.04 -0.55
C PRO A 28 -24.61 30.38 0.48
N PRO A 29 -24.88 30.22 1.78
CA PRO A 29 -23.98 30.70 2.83
C PRO A 29 -22.56 30.21 2.51
N PRO A 30 -21.52 31.07 2.60
CA PRO A 30 -20.20 30.80 2.01
C PRO A 30 -19.51 29.52 2.50
N LEU A 31 -20.05 28.91 3.57
CA LEU A 31 -19.62 27.66 4.17
C LEU A 31 -20.18 26.39 3.49
N SER A 32 -21.11 26.50 2.52
CA SER A 32 -21.70 25.35 1.80
C SER A 32 -21.28 25.23 0.33
N ASN A 33 -20.32 26.03 -0.14
CA ASN A 33 -19.86 26.11 -1.53
C ASN A 33 -19.17 24.79 -1.99
N PRO A 34 -19.75 24.00 -2.93
CA PRO A 34 -19.15 22.72 -3.35
C PRO A 34 -17.84 22.87 -4.14
N PRO A 35 -17.69 23.81 -5.10
CA PRO A 35 -16.40 24.10 -5.73
C PRO A 35 -15.26 24.38 -4.73
N LEU A 36 -15.52 25.18 -3.69
CA LEU A 36 -14.51 25.46 -2.65
C LEU A 36 -14.10 24.18 -1.90
N LYS A 37 -15.04 23.28 -1.61
CA LYS A 37 -14.74 21.97 -1.00
C LYS A 37 -13.85 21.12 -1.89
N LEU A 38 -14.17 21.03 -3.19
CA LEU A 38 -13.35 20.29 -4.17
C LEU A 38 -11.94 20.87 -4.31
N VAL A 39 -11.80 22.21 -4.38
CA VAL A 39 -10.49 22.87 -4.43
C VAL A 39 -9.68 22.57 -3.17
N LEU A 40 -10.29 22.65 -1.97
CA LEU A 40 -9.61 22.32 -0.72
C LEU A 40 -9.30 20.82 -0.58
N GLU A 41 -10.09 19.94 -1.19
CA GLU A 41 -9.88 18.49 -1.13
C GLU A 41 -8.55 18.09 -1.79
N TYR A 42 -8.34 18.55 -3.02
CA TYR A 42 -7.18 18.21 -3.86
C TYR A 42 -6.04 19.23 -3.79
N LEU A 43 -6.15 20.25 -2.94
CA LEU A 43 -5.04 21.16 -2.67
C LEU A 43 -3.92 20.43 -1.91
N ASP A 44 -2.68 20.65 -2.35
CA ASP A 44 -1.46 20.23 -1.67
C ASP A 44 -1.54 20.41 -0.15
N VAL A 45 -1.15 19.37 0.59
CA VAL A 45 -1.34 19.24 2.04
C VAL A 45 -0.73 20.40 2.82
N LYS A 46 0.47 20.85 2.43
CA LYS A 46 1.20 21.97 3.03
C LYS A 46 0.46 23.29 2.81
N LYS A 47 -0.01 23.56 1.58
CA LYS A 47 -0.85 24.73 1.24
C LYS A 47 -2.21 24.70 1.94
N ARG A 48 -2.90 23.55 1.94
CA ARG A 48 -4.21 23.34 2.59
C ARG A 48 -4.10 23.67 4.08
N TYR A 49 -3.12 23.09 4.78
CA TYR A 49 -2.86 23.40 6.19
C TYR A 49 -2.61 24.90 6.42
N HIS A 50 -1.76 25.54 5.62
CA HIS A 50 -1.47 26.98 5.78
C HIS A 50 -2.70 27.88 5.60
N ILE A 51 -3.61 27.54 4.69
CA ILE A 51 -4.84 28.30 4.46
C ILE A 51 -5.84 28.07 5.60
N THR A 52 -6.07 26.82 5.99
CA THR A 52 -7.15 26.47 6.93
C THR A 52 -6.77 26.73 8.39
N SER A 53 -5.48 26.64 8.75
CA SER A 53 -4.99 26.96 10.11
C SER A 53 -5.19 28.43 10.52
N ARG A 54 -5.25 29.36 9.55
CA ARG A 54 -5.36 30.80 9.81
C ARG A 54 -6.79 31.32 9.89
N ASN A 55 -7.80 30.48 9.65
CA ASN A 55 -9.20 30.89 9.62
C ASN A 55 -10.10 29.80 10.23
N SER A 56 -10.78 30.11 11.34
CA SER A 56 -11.59 29.15 12.08
C SER A 56 -12.82 28.64 11.33
N ALA A 57 -13.35 29.40 10.36
CA ALA A 57 -14.45 28.95 9.51
C ALA A 57 -13.95 27.96 8.45
N LEU A 58 -12.82 28.26 7.80
CA LEU A 58 -12.17 27.31 6.87
C LEU A 58 -11.69 26.05 7.60
N GLN A 59 -11.19 26.14 8.83
CA GLN A 59 -10.82 24.98 9.64
C GLN A 59 -12.01 24.05 9.91
N LYS A 60 -13.21 24.60 10.17
CA LYS A 60 -14.44 23.81 10.34
C LYS A 60 -14.83 23.10 9.05
N ILE A 61 -14.78 23.79 7.91
CA ILE A 61 -15.05 23.18 6.59
C ILE A 61 -14.01 22.09 6.28
N ASP A 62 -12.72 22.38 6.46
CA ASP A 62 -11.61 21.48 6.18
C ASP A 62 -11.77 20.12 6.87
N LYS A 63 -12.21 20.09 8.14
CA LYS A 63 -12.48 18.83 8.87
C LYS A 63 -13.61 17.99 8.27
N THR A 64 -14.52 18.58 7.49
CA THR A 64 -15.62 17.85 6.81
C THR A 64 -15.22 17.28 5.44
N ILE A 65 -14.10 17.73 4.87
CA ILE A 65 -13.64 17.33 3.53
C ILE A 65 -12.66 16.15 3.68
N PRO A 66 -12.71 15.13 2.80
CA PRO A 66 -11.69 14.09 2.73
C PRO A 66 -10.28 14.67 2.73
N PHE A 67 -9.35 13.96 3.37
CA PHE A 67 -7.97 14.40 3.47
C PHE A 67 -7.07 13.39 2.78
N HIS A 68 -6.42 13.83 1.70
CA HIS A 68 -5.52 13.01 0.88
C HIS A 68 -4.07 13.31 1.26
N VAL A 69 -3.31 12.27 1.61
CA VAL A 69 -1.88 12.34 1.93
C VAL A 69 -1.13 11.23 1.23
N LYS A 70 0.11 11.49 0.82
CA LYS A 70 0.94 10.47 0.17
C LYS A 70 1.51 9.48 1.19
N TYR A 71 2.02 9.98 2.31
CA TYR A 71 2.74 9.16 3.30
C TYR A 71 2.33 9.50 4.74
N LEU A 72 1.67 8.54 5.39
CA LEU A 72 1.41 8.55 6.83
C LEU A 72 2.28 7.49 7.50
N ARG A 73 3.00 7.89 8.55
CA ARG A 73 3.88 7.03 9.33
C ARG A 73 3.50 7.13 10.80
N ILE A 74 3.34 5.99 11.45
CA ILE A 74 3.17 5.89 12.89
C ILE A 74 4.37 5.12 13.45
N TRP A 75 5.00 5.68 14.48
CA TRP A 75 6.18 5.10 15.13
C TRP A 75 6.17 5.45 16.61
N ASN A 76 6.35 4.44 17.48
CA ASN A 76 6.42 4.61 18.93
C ASN A 76 5.26 5.45 19.52
N GLY A 77 4.04 5.24 19.01
CA GLY A 77 2.85 6.00 19.42
C GLY A 77 2.79 7.45 18.90
N CYS A 78 3.72 7.91 18.06
CA CYS A 78 3.66 9.23 17.43
C CYS A 78 3.19 9.13 15.96
N VAL A 79 2.37 10.07 15.50
CA VAL A 79 1.85 10.12 14.11
C VAL A 79 2.54 11.23 13.31
N TYR A 80 3.00 10.89 12.11
CA TYR A 80 3.76 11.76 11.21
C TYR A 80 3.16 11.76 9.80
N LEU A 81 3.17 12.93 9.17
CA LEU A 81 2.84 13.14 7.76
C LEU A 81 4.09 13.68 7.06
N GLU A 82 4.57 12.98 6.03
CA GLU A 82 5.85 13.30 5.39
C GLU A 82 5.79 14.67 4.68
N GLU A 83 4.64 14.99 4.07
CA GLU A 83 4.34 16.26 3.40
C GLU A 83 4.32 17.48 4.35
N LEU A 84 4.24 17.26 5.67
CA LEU A 84 4.27 18.31 6.69
C LEU A 84 5.56 18.31 7.51
N HIS A 85 6.54 17.45 7.19
CA HIS A 85 7.78 17.30 7.97
C HIS A 85 8.57 18.62 8.08
N GLU A 86 8.59 19.41 7.01
CA GLU A 86 9.25 20.73 6.93
C GLU A 86 8.51 21.85 7.67
N LEU A 87 7.20 21.70 7.93
CA LEU A 87 6.38 22.79 8.51
C LEU A 87 6.47 22.89 10.03
N PHE A 88 6.89 21.82 10.68
CA PHE A 88 6.83 21.72 12.13
C PHE A 88 8.24 21.49 12.69
N HIS A 89 8.67 22.34 13.62
CA HIS A 89 9.75 22.05 14.58
C HIS A 89 9.15 21.35 15.82
N GLU A 90 10.00 20.89 16.75
CA GLU A 90 9.78 19.87 17.82
C GLU A 90 8.38 19.74 18.46
N ALA A 91 7.56 20.79 18.55
CA ALA A 91 6.11 20.74 18.80
C ALA A 91 5.27 19.99 17.71
N LYS A 92 5.87 19.07 16.94
CA LYS A 92 5.33 18.48 15.70
C LYS A 92 4.10 17.60 15.91
N GLU A 93 4.16 16.70 16.89
CA GLU A 93 3.19 15.61 17.03
C GLU A 93 1.79 16.13 17.38
N GLN A 94 1.69 17.04 18.35
CA GLN A 94 0.43 17.63 18.79
C GLN A 94 -0.30 18.37 17.65
N LEU A 95 0.45 19.02 16.74
CA LEU A 95 -0.11 19.71 15.58
C LEU A 95 -0.65 18.72 14.54
N VAL A 96 0.10 17.67 14.22
CA VAL A 96 -0.33 16.60 13.31
C VAL A 96 -1.55 15.87 13.88
N LYS A 97 -1.51 15.49 15.17
CA LYS A 97 -2.64 14.89 15.90
C LYS A 97 -3.89 15.77 15.80
N LYS A 98 -3.82 17.04 16.20
CA LYS A 98 -4.96 17.98 16.15
C LYS A 98 -5.52 18.20 14.73
N TYR A 99 -4.67 18.10 13.70
CA TYR A 99 -5.05 18.27 12.30
C TYR A 99 -5.76 17.04 11.72
N LEU A 100 -5.39 15.84 12.16
CA LEU A 100 -6.02 14.57 11.79
C LEU A 100 -7.27 14.26 12.63
N GLU A 101 -7.29 14.69 13.90
CA GLU A 101 -8.33 14.38 14.87
C GLU A 101 -9.73 14.84 14.43
N GLY A 102 -10.69 13.91 14.45
CA GLY A 102 -12.07 14.15 14.06
C GLY A 102 -12.32 14.19 12.55
N ARG A 103 -11.33 13.87 11.70
CA ARG A 103 -11.57 13.68 10.26
C ARG A 103 -12.25 12.32 10.00
N PRO A 104 -13.29 12.27 9.15
CA PRO A 104 -14.06 11.04 8.91
C PRO A 104 -13.35 10.05 7.98
N ASN A 105 -12.59 10.56 6.99
CA ASN A 105 -11.89 9.78 5.96
C ASN A 105 -10.51 10.40 5.72
N ILE A 106 -9.46 9.58 5.86
CA ILE A 106 -8.08 9.96 5.53
C ILE A 106 -7.59 8.99 4.46
N HIS A 107 -7.46 9.48 3.22
CA HIS A 107 -6.92 8.71 2.11
C HIS A 107 -5.38 8.77 2.17
N VAL A 108 -4.73 7.61 2.22
CA VAL A 108 -3.26 7.51 2.31
C VAL A 108 -2.75 6.59 1.20
N ASP A 109 -1.86 7.06 0.33
CA ASP A 109 -1.26 6.13 -0.66
C ASP A 109 -0.47 5.02 0.05
N ARG A 110 0.31 5.37 1.08
CA ARG A 110 1.04 4.40 1.90
C ARG A 110 1.02 4.75 3.39
N ALA A 111 0.41 3.88 4.18
CA ALA A 111 0.48 3.89 5.64
C ALA A 111 1.63 2.99 6.12
N LYS A 112 2.41 3.46 7.10
CA LYS A 112 3.48 2.70 7.76
C LYS A 112 3.24 2.63 9.27
N PHE A 113 3.31 1.44 9.85
CA PHE A 113 3.33 1.20 11.30
C PHE A 113 4.70 0.62 11.67
N LEU A 114 5.42 1.27 12.59
CA LEU A 114 6.81 0.94 12.91
C LEU A 114 6.96 0.72 14.42
N TYR A 115 7.49 -0.44 14.82
CA TYR A 115 7.79 -0.79 16.22
C TYR A 115 6.57 -0.65 17.15
N MET A 116 5.43 -1.22 16.74
CA MET A 116 4.16 -1.17 17.47
C MET A 116 3.58 -2.58 17.64
N LYS A 117 2.93 -2.83 18.77
CA LYS A 117 2.22 -4.08 19.07
C LYS A 117 0.77 -4.06 18.60
N SER A 118 0.10 -2.90 18.67
CA SER A 118 -1.33 -2.75 18.44
C SER A 118 -1.70 -1.33 18.01
N TYR A 119 -2.80 -1.19 17.28
CA TYR A 119 -3.45 0.09 17.00
C TYR A 119 -3.83 0.90 18.26
N GLU A 120 -4.01 0.24 19.41
CA GLU A 120 -4.30 0.90 20.69
C GLU A 120 -3.18 1.82 21.18
N GLN A 121 -1.96 1.62 20.69
CA GLN A 121 -0.82 2.50 20.95
C GLN A 121 -0.87 3.80 20.11
N VAL A 122 -1.83 3.94 19.19
CA VAL A 122 -2.01 5.18 18.41
C VAL A 122 -2.81 6.20 19.24
N PRO A 123 -2.31 7.44 19.42
CA PRO A 123 -2.85 8.39 20.38
C PRO A 123 -4.12 9.11 19.89
N LEU A 124 -4.69 8.70 18.75
CA LEU A 124 -5.95 9.18 18.19
C LEU A 124 -6.60 8.12 17.30
N LYS A 125 -7.93 8.14 17.26
CA LYS A 125 -8.71 7.33 16.31
C LYS A 125 -8.55 7.90 14.89
N LEU A 126 -8.03 7.08 13.98
CA LEU A 126 -7.96 7.38 12.54
C LEU A 126 -8.89 6.43 11.78
N ASN A 127 -9.42 6.88 10.64
CA ASN A 127 -10.07 6.03 9.65
C ASN A 127 -9.30 6.15 8.32
N LEU A 128 -8.48 5.14 8.02
CA LEU A 128 -7.51 5.18 6.92
C LEU A 128 -8.03 4.40 5.71
N ILE A 129 -8.09 5.06 4.55
CA ILE A 129 -8.40 4.42 3.26
C ILE A 129 -7.07 4.33 2.50
N ILE A 130 -6.52 3.13 2.31
CA ILE A 130 -5.11 2.98 1.91
C ILE A 130 -4.89 2.12 0.66
N ASN A 131 -3.88 2.47 -0.16
CA ASN A 131 -3.41 1.58 -1.24
C ASN A 131 -2.33 0.58 -0.74
N THR A 132 -1.41 1.05 0.10
CA THR A 132 -0.27 0.28 0.61
C THR A 132 -0.25 0.24 2.14
N LEU A 133 -0.17 -0.96 2.72
CA LEU A 133 0.16 -1.18 4.13
C LEU A 133 1.64 -1.59 4.27
N VAL A 134 2.35 -0.99 5.22
CA VAL A 134 3.69 -1.40 5.63
C VAL A 134 3.75 -1.59 7.15
N THR A 135 4.23 -2.74 7.62
CA THR A 135 4.64 -2.93 9.03
C THR A 135 6.15 -3.11 9.12
N MET A 136 6.75 -2.72 10.25
CA MET A 136 8.17 -2.95 10.53
C MET A 136 8.41 -3.19 12.02
N GLY A 137 8.97 -4.36 12.38
CA GLY A 137 9.20 -4.69 13.79
C GLY A 137 7.91 -4.68 14.61
N CYS A 138 6.80 -5.04 13.98
CA CYS A 138 5.51 -5.27 14.61
C CYS A 138 5.36 -6.77 14.88
N SER A 139 4.55 -7.14 15.87
CA SER A 139 4.31 -8.56 16.20
C SER A 139 3.30 -9.24 15.27
N ASP A 140 2.40 -8.45 14.67
CA ASP A 140 1.38 -8.92 13.74
C ASP A 140 0.75 -7.71 13.02
N PHE A 141 0.70 -7.72 11.68
CA PHE A 141 0.03 -6.67 10.91
C PHE A 141 -1.49 -6.62 11.11
N ARG A 142 -2.11 -7.74 11.49
CA ARG A 142 -3.57 -7.85 11.71
C ARG A 142 -4.03 -6.89 12.83
N ASN A 143 -3.15 -6.57 13.77
CA ASN A 143 -3.39 -5.63 14.86
C ASN A 143 -3.53 -4.16 14.41
N PHE A 144 -3.37 -3.83 13.12
CA PHE A 144 -3.61 -2.49 12.57
C PHE A 144 -4.84 -2.41 11.66
N LEU A 145 -5.46 -3.55 11.32
CA LEU A 145 -6.68 -3.61 10.51
C LEU A 145 -7.87 -2.81 11.09
N PRO A 146 -8.07 -2.70 12.42
CA PRO A 146 -9.15 -1.87 12.98
C PRO A 146 -9.09 -0.37 12.65
N MET A 147 -7.97 0.13 12.12
CA MET A 147 -7.81 1.51 11.65
C MET A 147 -8.02 1.67 10.14
N ILE A 148 -8.14 0.56 9.41
CA ILE A 148 -8.15 0.52 7.95
C ILE A 148 -9.58 0.28 7.48
N ASP A 149 -10.10 1.25 6.73
CA ASP A 149 -11.44 1.23 6.16
C ASP A 149 -11.57 0.09 5.13
N SER A 150 -12.73 -0.56 5.08
CA SER A 150 -12.97 -1.70 4.19
C SER A 150 -12.80 -1.37 2.70
N ARG A 151 -12.94 -0.10 2.31
CA ARG A 151 -12.66 0.41 0.95
C ARG A 151 -11.18 0.27 0.52
N SER A 152 -10.28 -0.06 1.44
CA SER A 152 -8.87 -0.32 1.18
C SER A 152 -8.59 -1.71 0.61
N PHE A 153 -9.56 -2.63 0.63
CA PHE A 153 -9.36 -4.04 0.27
C PHE A 153 -9.99 -4.38 -1.09
N PRO A 154 -9.31 -5.18 -1.94
CA PRO A 154 -7.95 -5.69 -1.77
C PRO A 154 -6.89 -4.58 -1.82
N LEU A 155 -5.85 -4.71 -1.00
CA LEU A 155 -4.71 -3.78 -1.03
C LEU A 155 -3.96 -3.93 -2.35
N LYS A 156 -3.39 -2.82 -2.86
CA LYS A 156 -2.44 -2.88 -3.97
C LYS A 156 -1.11 -3.47 -3.51
N LYS A 157 -0.67 -3.13 -2.30
CA LYS A 157 0.58 -3.65 -1.74
C LYS A 157 0.53 -3.86 -0.22
N LEU A 158 1.04 -5.00 0.21
CA LEU A 158 1.33 -5.31 1.60
C LEU A 158 2.84 -5.56 1.74
N LYS A 159 3.51 -4.79 2.58
CA LYS A 159 4.94 -4.98 2.87
C LYS A 159 5.17 -5.23 4.35
N LEU A 160 5.57 -6.46 4.67
CA LEU A 160 5.80 -6.94 6.02
C LEU A 160 7.31 -6.99 6.27
N ILE A 161 7.80 -6.18 7.21
CA ILE A 161 9.23 -6.04 7.47
C ILE A 161 9.53 -6.57 8.88
N GLN A 162 10.39 -7.58 8.98
CA GLN A 162 10.81 -8.16 10.25
C GLN A 162 9.62 -8.69 11.08
N GLU A 163 8.73 -9.46 10.44
CA GLU A 163 7.66 -10.23 11.10
C GLU A 163 8.20 -11.61 11.53
N GLU A 164 7.89 -12.03 12.76
CA GLU A 164 8.35 -13.33 13.31
C GLU A 164 7.57 -14.53 12.75
N SER A 165 6.31 -14.32 12.35
CA SER A 165 5.43 -15.38 11.85
C SER A 165 4.39 -14.84 10.88
N ILE A 166 3.87 -15.71 10.02
CA ILE A 166 2.84 -15.38 9.04
C ILE A 166 1.65 -16.29 9.23
N ASP A 167 0.46 -15.69 9.35
CA ASP A 167 -0.80 -16.37 9.10
C ASP A 167 -0.96 -16.58 7.59
N ALA A 168 -0.47 -17.72 7.11
CA ALA A 168 -0.34 -18.01 5.68
C ALA A 168 -1.68 -18.09 4.93
N ASP A 169 -2.76 -18.38 5.66
CA ASP A 169 -4.12 -18.54 5.15
C ASP A 169 -4.95 -17.24 5.24
N HIS A 170 -4.36 -16.14 5.73
CA HIS A 170 -5.10 -14.91 5.98
C HIS A 170 -5.63 -14.27 4.68
N PRO A 171 -6.92 -13.90 4.57
CA PRO A 171 -7.50 -13.42 3.31
C PRO A 171 -6.76 -12.24 2.66
N ILE A 172 -6.20 -11.33 3.45
CA ILE A 172 -5.42 -10.18 2.94
C ILE A 172 -4.11 -10.65 2.28
N ILE A 173 -3.47 -11.71 2.78
CA ILE A 173 -2.24 -12.28 2.21
C ILE A 173 -2.51 -12.88 0.82
N HIS A 174 -3.69 -13.43 0.56
CA HIS A 174 -4.07 -13.96 -0.76
C HIS A 174 -4.62 -12.89 -1.71
N THR A 175 -5.49 -12.00 -1.21
CA THR A 175 -6.20 -11.02 -2.05
C THR A 175 -5.39 -9.79 -2.43
N THR A 176 -4.31 -9.47 -1.69
CA THR A 176 -3.41 -8.37 -2.05
C THR A 176 -2.65 -8.69 -3.34
N GLU A 177 -2.57 -7.71 -4.25
CA GLU A 177 -1.86 -7.83 -5.53
C GLU A 177 -0.36 -8.10 -5.33
N ASP A 178 0.34 -7.21 -4.62
CA ASP A 178 1.79 -7.28 -4.37
C ASP A 178 2.09 -7.50 -2.86
N VAL A 179 2.56 -8.70 -2.51
CA VAL A 179 2.95 -9.05 -1.13
C VAL A 179 4.47 -9.22 -1.06
N VAL A 180 5.10 -8.42 -0.21
CA VAL A 180 6.55 -8.42 0.01
C VAL A 180 6.88 -8.67 1.47
N PHE A 181 7.67 -9.70 1.73
CA PHE A 181 8.36 -9.86 3.01
C PHE A 181 9.75 -9.19 2.92
N GLN A 182 10.25 -8.61 3.99
CA GLN A 182 11.61 -8.07 4.06
C GLN A 182 12.23 -8.29 5.44
N PHE A 183 13.52 -8.57 5.50
CA PHE A 183 14.29 -8.58 6.74
C PHE A 183 15.15 -7.31 6.90
N ASN A 184 15.42 -6.94 8.15
CA ASN A 184 16.37 -5.88 8.50
C ASN A 184 17.54 -6.42 9.36
N GLY A 185 17.49 -7.70 9.75
CA GLY A 185 18.48 -8.37 10.60
C GLY A 185 18.57 -9.87 10.26
N GLU A 186 19.57 -10.52 10.85
CA GLU A 186 19.92 -11.93 10.58
C GLU A 186 19.40 -12.85 11.69
N ASN A 187 19.35 -14.16 11.42
CA ASN A 187 18.94 -15.23 12.35
C ASN A 187 17.48 -15.20 12.82
N GLU A 188 16.66 -14.27 12.31
CA GLU A 188 15.22 -14.22 12.56
C GLU A 188 14.47 -15.02 11.50
N LEU A 189 14.23 -16.30 11.77
CA LEU A 189 13.49 -17.22 10.90
C LEU A 189 11.99 -16.89 10.90
N ILE A 190 11.46 -16.53 9.73
CA ILE A 190 10.01 -16.32 9.56
C ILE A 190 9.26 -17.65 9.50
N LYS A 191 8.29 -17.85 10.41
CA LYS A 191 7.52 -19.10 10.49
C LYS A 191 6.27 -19.07 9.63
N GLY A 192 6.00 -20.15 8.89
CA GLY A 192 4.77 -20.32 8.09
C GLY A 192 4.90 -19.90 6.62
N ILE A 193 6.04 -19.32 6.21
CA ILE A 193 6.33 -18.93 4.82
C ILE A 193 6.19 -20.10 3.83
N GLU A 194 6.51 -21.31 4.27
CA GLU A 194 6.40 -22.54 3.48
C GLU A 194 4.96 -22.86 3.06
N LYS A 195 3.98 -22.49 3.90
CA LYS A 195 2.56 -22.81 3.69
C LYS A 195 1.86 -21.85 2.74
N LEU A 196 2.46 -20.70 2.42
CA LEU A 196 1.87 -19.68 1.57
C LEU A 196 1.55 -20.24 0.18
N GLN A 197 0.29 -20.14 -0.24
CA GLN A 197 -0.19 -20.63 -1.56
C GLN A 197 -0.24 -19.52 -2.64
N ARG A 198 0.59 -18.47 -2.52
CA ARG A 198 0.65 -17.42 -3.55
C ARG A 198 1.33 -17.91 -4.83
N GLU A 199 0.86 -17.43 -5.98
CA GLU A 199 1.52 -17.72 -7.27
C GLU A 199 2.79 -16.90 -7.45
N LYS A 200 2.83 -15.66 -6.94
CA LYS A 200 4.04 -14.84 -6.93
C LYS A 200 4.34 -14.30 -5.54
N LEU A 201 5.60 -14.43 -5.13
CA LEU A 201 6.09 -13.91 -3.85
C LEU A 201 7.52 -13.38 -3.97
N THR A 202 7.77 -12.22 -3.35
CA THR A 202 9.13 -11.68 -3.20
C THR A 202 9.48 -11.55 -1.72
N ILE A 203 10.63 -12.09 -1.34
CA ILE A 203 11.21 -11.97 0.00
C ILE A 203 12.54 -11.20 -0.15
N GLN A 204 12.67 -10.06 0.54
CA GLN A 204 13.76 -9.10 0.35
C GLN A 204 14.73 -9.08 1.54
N ASN A 205 15.97 -8.68 1.28
CA ASN A 205 17.03 -8.50 2.27
C ASN A 205 17.30 -9.75 3.13
N ILE A 206 17.14 -10.95 2.58
CA ILE A 206 17.40 -12.19 3.31
C ILE A 206 18.88 -12.21 3.76
N GLY A 207 19.08 -12.37 5.07
CA GLY A 207 20.36 -12.66 5.70
C GLY A 207 20.47 -14.13 6.11
N TYR A 208 21.42 -14.43 6.98
CA TYR A 208 21.60 -15.80 7.48
C TYR A 208 20.35 -16.31 8.21
N LYS A 209 19.91 -17.54 7.87
CA LYS A 209 18.81 -18.27 8.53
C LYS A 209 17.43 -17.59 8.59
N ASN A 210 17.20 -16.49 7.88
CA ASN A 210 15.88 -15.84 7.88
C ASN A 210 14.79 -16.66 7.16
N VAL A 211 15.17 -17.53 6.23
CA VAL A 211 14.26 -18.37 5.43
C VAL A 211 14.85 -19.78 5.30
N ASP A 212 14.00 -20.79 5.46
CA ASP A 212 14.32 -22.20 5.23
C ASP A 212 13.84 -22.62 3.82
N ALA A 213 14.76 -22.56 2.86
CA ALA A 213 14.50 -22.90 1.46
C ALA A 213 14.12 -24.38 1.28
N VAL A 214 14.84 -25.28 1.96
CA VAL A 214 14.63 -26.73 1.91
C VAL A 214 13.20 -27.06 2.35
N LYS A 215 12.72 -26.44 3.43
CA LYS A 215 11.35 -26.63 3.92
C LYS A 215 10.28 -26.13 2.95
N ILE A 216 10.50 -25.01 2.26
CA ILE A 216 9.57 -24.52 1.22
C ILE A 216 9.46 -25.55 0.09
N ILE A 217 10.59 -26.07 -0.40
CA ILE A 217 10.64 -27.04 -1.49
C ILE A 217 9.98 -28.36 -1.08
N LYS A 218 10.28 -28.87 0.12
CA LYS A 218 9.65 -30.08 0.67
C LYS A 218 8.13 -29.93 0.84
N ASP A 219 7.64 -28.75 1.22
CA ASP A 219 6.19 -28.48 1.27
C ASP A 219 5.55 -28.53 -0.12
N TRP A 220 6.20 -27.92 -1.13
CA TRP A 220 5.73 -27.92 -2.52
C TRP A 220 5.72 -29.32 -3.15
N ILE A 221 6.74 -30.14 -2.89
CA ILE A 221 6.78 -31.56 -3.32
C ILE A 221 5.62 -32.34 -2.67
N LYS A 222 5.41 -32.16 -1.36
CA LYS A 222 4.40 -32.90 -0.59
C LYS A 222 2.97 -32.52 -0.96
N ASN A 223 2.69 -31.22 -1.09
CA ASN A 223 1.33 -30.70 -1.25
C ASN A 223 0.97 -30.39 -2.72
N GLY A 224 1.95 -30.49 -3.63
CA GLY A 224 1.84 -30.02 -4.99
C GLY A 224 1.97 -28.50 -5.11
N ARG A 225 2.17 -28.01 -6.34
CA ARG A 225 2.20 -26.58 -6.62
C ARG A 225 1.73 -26.26 -8.03
N LYS A 226 1.04 -25.12 -8.20
CA LYS A 226 0.55 -24.64 -9.50
C LYS A 226 1.73 -24.28 -10.41
N ILE A 227 1.71 -24.78 -11.64
CA ILE A 227 2.63 -24.37 -12.71
C ILE A 227 2.52 -22.84 -12.91
N GLY A 228 3.66 -22.19 -13.11
CA GLY A 228 3.79 -20.73 -13.16
C GLY A 228 3.95 -20.05 -11.79
N THR A 229 4.00 -20.80 -10.68
CA THR A 229 4.41 -20.25 -9.37
C THR A 229 5.86 -19.79 -9.43
N GLU A 230 6.14 -18.57 -8.97
CA GLU A 230 7.47 -17.94 -8.94
C GLU A 230 7.75 -17.30 -7.58
N TYR A 231 8.74 -17.83 -6.85
CA TYR A 231 9.22 -17.27 -5.58
C TYR A 231 10.63 -16.68 -5.76
N PHE A 232 10.80 -15.43 -5.33
CA PHE A 232 12.04 -14.67 -5.47
C PHE A 232 12.63 -14.37 -4.09
N LEU A 233 13.67 -15.10 -3.72
CA LEU A 233 14.40 -14.95 -2.47
C LEU A 233 15.62 -14.04 -2.72
N CYS A 234 15.55 -12.79 -2.26
CA CYS A 234 16.54 -11.76 -2.56
C CYS A 234 17.45 -11.47 -1.35
N PHE A 235 18.75 -11.67 -1.53
CA PHE A 235 19.80 -11.56 -0.53
C PHE A 235 20.66 -10.31 -0.74
N THR A 236 21.12 -9.71 0.37
CA THR A 236 21.99 -8.53 0.31
C THR A 236 23.43 -8.85 -0.10
N PHE A 237 23.90 -10.08 0.14
CA PHE A 237 25.29 -10.48 -0.10
C PHE A 237 25.39 -11.89 -0.70
N GLN A 238 26.42 -12.13 -1.53
CA GLN A 238 26.65 -13.39 -2.23
C GLN A 238 26.79 -14.59 -1.27
N TYR A 239 27.49 -14.40 -0.16
CA TYR A 239 27.71 -15.49 0.78
C TYR A 239 26.40 -15.97 1.42
N TRP A 240 25.40 -15.09 1.64
CA TRP A 240 24.09 -15.51 2.17
C TRP A 240 23.29 -16.38 1.21
N ILE A 241 23.25 -16.08 -0.09
CA ILE A 241 22.62 -16.99 -1.06
C ILE A 241 23.40 -18.32 -1.17
N ARG A 242 24.73 -18.27 -1.10
CA ARG A 242 25.60 -19.46 -1.15
C ARG A 242 25.38 -20.41 0.02
N TRP A 243 25.16 -19.92 1.25
CA TRP A 243 24.79 -20.79 2.38
C TRP A 243 23.49 -21.54 2.11
N VAL A 244 22.49 -20.87 1.54
CA VAL A 244 21.22 -21.53 1.17
C VAL A 244 21.44 -22.55 0.05
N LEU A 245 22.25 -22.22 -0.97
CA LEU A 245 22.59 -23.16 -2.05
C LEU A 245 23.33 -24.41 -1.55
N ILE A 246 24.24 -24.27 -0.59
CA ILE A 246 24.92 -25.39 0.07
C ILE A 246 23.92 -26.29 0.83
N ASP A 247 22.91 -25.71 1.47
CA ASP A 247 21.88 -26.50 2.17
C ASP A 247 20.88 -27.16 1.20
N LEU A 248 20.68 -26.58 0.01
CA LEU A 248 19.96 -27.24 -1.10
C LEU A 248 20.77 -28.39 -1.72
N GLU A 249 22.06 -28.17 -1.98
CA GLU A 249 22.97 -29.18 -2.54
C GLU A 249 23.04 -30.43 -1.66
N LYS A 250 23.12 -30.29 -0.33
CA LYS A 250 23.11 -31.44 0.61
C LYS A 250 21.82 -32.26 0.60
N GLU A 251 20.70 -31.68 0.20
CA GLU A 251 19.36 -32.30 0.30
C GLU A 251 18.82 -32.79 -1.06
N PHE A 252 19.28 -32.17 -2.15
CA PHE A 252 18.74 -32.37 -3.50
C PHE A 252 19.84 -32.59 -4.55
N ASP A 253 20.98 -33.16 -4.14
CA ASP A 253 22.16 -33.40 -5.00
C ASP A 253 21.81 -34.23 -6.24
N GLU A 254 20.92 -35.22 -6.10
CA GLU A 254 20.46 -36.07 -7.19
C GLU A 254 19.64 -35.33 -8.27
N PHE A 255 19.25 -34.08 -7.99
CA PHE A 255 18.46 -33.21 -8.87
C PHE A 255 19.26 -32.04 -9.47
N GLN A 256 20.60 -32.04 -9.35
CA GLN A 256 21.45 -31.06 -10.04
C GLN A 256 21.19 -31.08 -11.56
N ASN A 257 21.09 -29.91 -12.17
CA ASN A 257 20.76 -29.77 -13.59
C ASN A 257 21.28 -28.45 -14.18
N ASP A 258 21.80 -28.47 -15.41
CA ASP A 258 22.30 -27.26 -16.07
C ASP A 258 21.20 -26.27 -16.49
N LEU A 259 19.93 -26.70 -16.51
CA LEU A 259 18.78 -25.91 -16.95
C LEU A 259 18.97 -25.36 -18.38
N GLU A 260 19.39 -26.25 -19.29
CA GLU A 260 19.53 -25.95 -20.72
C GLU A 260 18.24 -25.33 -21.30
N GLY A 261 18.40 -24.37 -22.21
CA GLY A 261 17.28 -23.63 -22.81
C GLY A 261 16.77 -22.44 -21.97
N ILE A 262 17.11 -22.32 -20.68
CA ILE A 262 16.72 -21.16 -19.87
C ILE A 262 17.64 -19.97 -20.15
N ASN A 263 17.13 -18.97 -20.85
CA ASN A 263 17.85 -17.74 -21.20
C ASN A 263 17.86 -16.72 -20.04
N VAL A 264 18.70 -16.96 -19.02
CA VAL A 264 18.98 -16.01 -17.93
C VAL A 264 20.47 -16.00 -17.58
N GLN A 265 20.94 -14.90 -16.98
CA GLN A 265 22.30 -14.83 -16.45
C GLN A 265 22.37 -15.47 -15.05
N PHE A 266 22.74 -16.75 -15.01
CA PHE A 266 22.95 -17.49 -13.76
C PHE A 266 24.14 -16.94 -12.96
N LEU A 267 24.12 -17.16 -11.63
CA LEU A 267 25.31 -17.01 -10.79
C LEU A 267 26.36 -18.06 -11.20
N ALA A 268 27.54 -17.59 -11.60
CA ALA A 268 28.60 -18.44 -12.11
C ALA A 268 29.13 -19.39 -11.02
N ARG A 269 29.23 -20.69 -11.36
CA ARG A 269 29.74 -21.78 -10.49
C ARG A 269 28.90 -22.08 -9.24
N GLU A 270 27.67 -21.61 -9.18
CA GLU A 270 26.70 -21.98 -8.15
C GLU A 270 25.76 -23.10 -8.69
N PRO A 271 25.27 -24.01 -7.83
CA PRO A 271 24.45 -25.14 -8.26
C PRO A 271 23.06 -24.68 -8.75
N ARG A 272 22.46 -25.51 -9.61
CA ARG A 272 21.15 -25.34 -10.24
C ARG A 272 20.42 -26.68 -10.15
N PHE A 273 19.12 -26.66 -9.94
CA PHE A 273 18.33 -27.87 -9.68
C PHE A 273 17.07 -27.95 -10.52
N SER A 274 16.67 -29.17 -10.88
CA SER A 274 15.40 -29.50 -11.53
C SER A 274 14.71 -30.63 -10.75
N ILE A 275 13.96 -30.26 -9.71
CA ILE A 275 13.39 -31.19 -8.73
C ILE A 275 11.95 -31.55 -9.12
N PRO A 276 11.60 -32.82 -9.35
CA PRO A 276 10.23 -33.21 -9.69
C PRO A 276 9.26 -32.99 -8.51
N ILE A 277 8.09 -32.43 -8.78
CA ILE A 277 6.96 -32.39 -7.83
C ILE A 277 6.08 -33.62 -8.03
N ASN A 278 5.75 -33.89 -9.29
CA ASN A 278 4.87 -34.97 -9.73
C ASN A 278 5.18 -35.23 -11.23
N PRO A 279 4.54 -36.19 -11.91
CA PRO A 279 4.88 -36.52 -13.30
C PRO A 279 4.78 -35.35 -14.29
N THR A 280 3.92 -34.35 -14.05
CA THR A 280 3.66 -33.25 -14.99
C THR A 280 4.27 -31.91 -14.58
N SER A 281 4.91 -31.79 -13.41
CA SER A 281 5.59 -30.56 -13.02
C SER A 281 6.86 -30.74 -12.18
N LYS A 282 7.80 -29.81 -12.40
CA LYS A 282 9.12 -29.74 -11.77
C LYS A 282 9.38 -28.32 -11.22
N ILE A 283 10.14 -28.22 -10.12
CA ILE A 283 10.69 -26.97 -9.59
C ILE A 283 12.07 -26.78 -10.21
N ILE A 284 12.25 -25.72 -10.97
CA ILE A 284 13.58 -25.24 -11.37
C ILE A 284 14.08 -24.24 -10.32
N ILE A 285 15.35 -24.38 -9.93
CA ILE A 285 16.00 -23.54 -8.92
C ILE A 285 17.34 -23.06 -9.44
N TYR A 286 17.55 -21.74 -9.39
CA TYR A 286 18.81 -21.12 -9.81
C TYR A 286 19.03 -19.78 -9.14
N GLY A 287 20.31 -19.40 -8.98
CA GLY A 287 20.72 -18.06 -8.56
C GLY A 287 20.91 -17.12 -9.76
N THR A 288 20.59 -15.83 -9.59
CA THR A 288 20.91 -14.73 -10.52
C THR A 288 21.51 -13.52 -9.78
N GLU A 289 22.18 -12.65 -10.51
CA GLU A 289 22.61 -11.33 -10.04
C GLU A 289 21.74 -10.23 -10.67
N ILE A 290 21.19 -9.34 -9.83
CA ILE A 290 20.40 -8.19 -10.28
C ILE A 290 21.13 -6.91 -9.90
N GLN A 291 21.54 -6.13 -10.91
CA GLN A 291 22.07 -4.80 -10.71
C GLN A 291 20.93 -3.81 -10.40
N SER A 292 20.86 -3.33 -9.17
CA SER A 292 20.02 -2.18 -8.80
C SER A 292 20.87 -0.91 -8.76
N LYS A 293 20.21 0.26 -8.85
CA LYS A 293 20.88 1.58 -8.87
C LYS A 293 21.83 1.81 -7.69
N ASP A 294 21.52 1.22 -6.54
CA ASP A 294 22.22 1.48 -5.28
C ASP A 294 23.13 0.33 -4.82
N ARG A 295 22.96 -0.89 -5.36
CA ARG A 295 23.73 -2.11 -5.02
C ARG A 295 23.37 -3.31 -5.91
N THR A 296 24.28 -4.27 -6.01
CA THR A 296 23.98 -5.66 -6.40
C THR A 296 22.95 -6.29 -5.45
N VAL A 297 22.01 -7.06 -5.98
CA VAL A 297 21.13 -7.97 -5.24
C VAL A 297 21.29 -9.37 -5.80
N TYR A 298 21.52 -10.35 -4.93
CA TYR A 298 21.58 -11.76 -5.33
C TYR A 298 20.20 -12.37 -5.17
N GLN A 299 19.69 -13.07 -6.18
CA GLN A 299 18.33 -13.62 -6.16
C GLN A 299 18.35 -15.13 -6.40
N LEU A 300 17.78 -15.89 -5.47
CA LEU A 300 17.45 -17.30 -5.66
C LEU A 300 16.01 -17.38 -6.17
N VAL A 301 15.84 -18.00 -7.33
CA VAL A 301 14.53 -18.16 -7.99
C VAL A 301 14.05 -19.59 -7.79
N PHE A 302 12.83 -19.77 -7.27
CA PHE A 302 12.10 -21.03 -7.40
C PHE A 302 10.98 -20.81 -8.40
N LYS A 303 10.92 -21.64 -9.44
CA LYS A 303 9.85 -21.57 -10.44
C LYS A 303 9.30 -22.95 -10.75
N VAL A 304 7.97 -23.08 -10.74
CA VAL A 304 7.28 -24.33 -11.10
C VAL A 304 6.96 -24.30 -12.59
N VAL A 305 7.45 -25.28 -13.33
CA VAL A 305 7.27 -25.43 -14.78
C VAL A 305 6.66 -26.79 -15.12
N SER A 306 6.18 -26.95 -16.36
CA SER A 306 5.76 -28.26 -16.88
C SER A 306 6.96 -29.22 -16.96
N THR A 307 6.73 -30.52 -16.85
CA THR A 307 7.76 -31.52 -17.19
C THR A 307 8.03 -31.53 -18.70
N ASP A 308 6.99 -31.30 -19.51
CA ASP A 308 6.96 -31.43 -20.97
C ASP A 308 7.49 -30.19 -21.73
N GLU A 309 8.04 -29.20 -21.00
CA GLU A 309 8.77 -28.02 -21.51
C GLU A 309 10.25 -28.10 -21.13
#